data_AF-A0A9W9ZGC2-F1
#
_entry.id   AF-A0A9W9ZGC2-F1
#
_cell.length_a   1.000
_cell.length_b   1.000
_cell.length_c   1.000
_cell.angle_alpha   90.00
_cell.angle_beta   90.00
_cell.angle_gamma   90.00
#
_symmetry.space_group_name_H-M   'P 1'
#
loop_
_entity.id
_entity.type
_entity.pdbx_description
1 polymer ?
#
loop_
_entity_poly.entity_id
_entity_poly.type
_entity_poly.pdbx_seq_one_letter_code
_entity_poly.pdbx_strand_id
1 'polypeptide(L)'
;MVDKDGRNFRAFYYDTLGLRNVEQRKALEILLKDDPIDVERISTFSTRFSLPAVYRIHVWKVILGIIPPYRDAHQFAIQQRCEHFKDLQHALKVMRKTSDEDDVPFQMSMMYLLDEGALRFVKIPKKLERKAENNENCSASV
;
A
#
# COMPACT_ATOMS: atom_id res chain seq x y z
N MET A 1 37.20 -34.62 16.23
CA MET A 1 36.85 -33.91 14.98
C MET A 1 35.36 -34.05 14.81
N VAL A 2 34.62 -32.96 15.03
CA VAL A 2 33.14 -32.95 14.94
C VAL A 2 32.80 -32.84 13.46
N ASP A 3 32.07 -33.83 12.92
CA ASP A 3 31.61 -33.85 11.54
C ASP A 3 30.89 -32.54 11.19
N LYS A 4 31.49 -31.84 10.23
CA LYS A 4 31.22 -30.45 9.85
C LYS A 4 30.15 -30.36 8.77
N ASP A 5 29.18 -31.28 8.80
CA ASP A 5 28.18 -31.43 7.75
C ASP A 5 26.77 -31.47 8.35
N GLY A 6 26.48 -30.47 9.19
CA GLY A 6 25.15 -30.12 9.69
C GLY A 6 24.21 -29.64 8.60
N ARG A 7 24.22 -30.28 7.42
CA ARG A 7 23.21 -30.13 6.39
C ARG A 7 21.90 -30.60 7.01
N ASN A 8 21.06 -29.62 7.30
CA ASN A 8 19.78 -29.75 7.98
C ASN A 8 19.01 -30.93 7.37
N PHE A 9 19.03 -32.10 8.02
CA PHE A 9 18.45 -33.34 7.50
C PHE A 9 16.97 -33.15 7.12
N ARG A 10 16.30 -32.23 7.82
CA ARG A 10 14.94 -31.79 7.51
C ARG A 10 14.83 -31.08 6.16
N ALA A 11 15.77 -30.19 5.84
CA ALA A 11 15.80 -29.50 4.54
C ALA A 11 16.02 -30.48 3.40
N PHE A 12 16.93 -31.45 3.58
CA PHE A 12 17.14 -32.52 2.59
C PHE A 12 15.88 -33.38 2.41
N TYR A 13 15.21 -33.76 3.50
CA TYR A 13 13.97 -34.55 3.48
C TYR A 13 12.79 -33.80 2.81
N TYR A 14 12.62 -32.51 3.10
CA TYR A 14 11.59 -31.71 2.45
C TYR A 14 11.91 -31.44 0.98
N ASP A 15 13.19 -31.31 0.62
CA ASP A 15 13.61 -31.16 -0.77
C ASP A 15 13.34 -32.42 -1.60
N THR A 16 13.67 -33.61 -1.06
CA THR A 16 13.38 -34.90 -1.73
C THR A 16 11.89 -35.17 -1.92
N LEU A 17 11.04 -34.63 -1.05
CA LEU A 17 9.58 -34.75 -1.14
C LEU A 17 8.90 -33.58 -1.90
N GLY A 18 9.67 -32.61 -2.41
CA GLY A 18 9.13 -31.43 -3.09
C GLY A 18 8.41 -30.43 -2.16
N LEU A 19 8.57 -30.55 -0.85
CA LEU A 19 7.92 -29.76 0.19
C LEU A 19 8.72 -28.50 0.59
N ARG A 20 9.47 -27.91 -0.35
CA ARG A 20 10.28 -26.67 -0.14
C ARG A 20 9.46 -25.52 0.44
N ASN A 21 8.17 -25.45 0.13
CA ASN A 21 7.24 -24.43 0.60
C ASN A 21 7.05 -24.42 2.14
N VAL A 22 7.25 -25.56 2.81
CA VAL A 22 7.09 -25.69 4.26
C VAL A 22 8.20 -24.94 5.01
N GLU A 23 9.43 -25.00 4.51
CA GLU A 23 10.56 -24.27 5.10
C GLU A 23 10.47 -22.77 4.83
N GLN A 24 10.07 -22.39 3.62
CA GLN A 24 9.85 -20.98 3.25
C GLN A 24 8.80 -20.33 4.15
N ARG A 25 7.68 -21.01 4.41
CA ARG A 25 6.66 -20.51 5.32
C ARG A 25 7.21 -20.29 6.73
N LYS A 26 7.96 -21.24 7.28
CA LYS A 26 8.57 -21.11 8.61
C LYS A 26 9.58 -19.98 8.66
N ALA A 27 10.40 -19.82 7.62
CA ALA A 27 11.35 -18.71 7.51
C ALA A 27 10.63 -17.36 7.53
N LEU A 28 9.52 -17.22 6.78
CA LEU A 28 8.70 -16.02 6.80
C LEU A 28 8.06 -15.77 8.17
N GLU A 29 7.54 -16.81 8.83
CA GLU A 29 6.98 -16.71 10.18
C GLU A 29 8.01 -16.26 11.22
N ILE A 30 9.29 -16.63 11.05
CA ILE A 30 10.38 -16.15 11.92
C ILE A 30 10.63 -14.67 11.67
N LEU A 31 10.75 -14.24 10.40
CA LEU A 31 10.96 -12.82 10.05
C LEU A 31 9.81 -11.93 10.56
N LEU A 32 8.57 -12.42 10.53
CA LEU A 32 7.40 -11.68 11.01
C LEU A 32 7.28 -11.64 12.54
N LYS A 33 8.04 -12.46 13.27
CA LYS A 33 8.07 -12.46 14.74
C LYS A 33 9.05 -11.45 15.31
N ASP A 34 10.03 -11.01 14.52
CA ASP A 34 10.98 -9.96 14.91
C ASP A 34 10.23 -8.67 15.29
N ASP A 35 10.74 -7.95 16.29
CA ASP A 35 10.18 -6.68 16.76
C ASP A 35 11.35 -5.71 17.08
N PRO A 36 11.59 -4.69 16.23
CA PRO A 36 10.84 -4.34 15.02
C PRO A 36 11.03 -5.35 13.87
N ILE A 37 10.04 -5.42 12.99
CA ILE A 37 10.10 -6.22 11.76
C ILE A 37 11.19 -5.67 10.83
N ASP A 38 12.10 -6.55 10.37
CA ASP A 38 13.12 -6.20 9.38
C ASP A 38 12.51 -6.15 7.95
N VAL A 39 12.15 -4.93 7.54
CA VAL A 39 11.50 -4.66 6.25
C VAL A 39 12.39 -5.02 5.06
N GLU A 40 13.71 -4.83 5.16
CA GLU A 40 14.66 -5.11 4.08
C GLU A 40 14.79 -6.62 3.85
N ARG A 41 14.87 -7.40 4.93
CA ARG A 41 14.90 -8.87 4.84
C ARG A 41 13.60 -9.44 4.29
N ILE A 42 12.46 -8.88 4.69
CA ILE A 42 11.15 -9.29 4.16
C ILE A 42 10.99 -8.91 2.69
N SER A 43 11.46 -7.73 2.28
CA SER A 43 11.47 -7.31 0.88
C SER A 43 12.29 -8.31 0.04
N THR A 44 13.52 -8.60 0.48
CA THR A 44 14.42 -9.56 -0.16
C THR A 44 13.78 -10.96 -0.25
N PHE A 45 13.12 -11.41 0.82
CA PHE A 45 12.37 -12.67 0.82
C PHE A 45 11.25 -12.66 -0.23
N SER A 46 10.50 -11.57 -0.33
CA SER A 46 9.37 -11.39 -1.25
C SER A 46 9.79 -11.33 -2.73
N THR A 47 11.02 -10.87 -3.01
CA THR A 47 11.59 -10.92 -4.37
C THR A 47 12.01 -12.32 -4.77
N ARG A 48 12.49 -13.14 -3.81
CA ARG A 48 13.02 -14.48 -4.08
C ARG A 48 11.95 -15.57 -4.06
N PHE A 49 10.91 -15.40 -3.26
CA PHE A 49 9.89 -16.42 -3.01
C PHE A 49 8.49 -15.84 -3.15
N SER A 50 7.55 -16.68 -3.62
CA SER A 50 6.14 -16.30 -3.63
C SER A 50 5.57 -16.26 -2.21
N LEU A 51 4.89 -15.17 -1.88
CA LEU A 51 4.29 -15.02 -0.56
C LEU A 51 3.05 -15.93 -0.40
N PRO A 52 2.97 -16.71 0.68
CA PRO A 52 1.76 -17.45 1.03
C PRO A 52 0.57 -16.49 1.14
N ALA A 53 -0.59 -16.89 0.62
CA ALA A 53 -1.78 -16.04 0.56
C ALA A 53 -2.17 -15.45 1.92
N VAL A 54 -2.02 -16.22 3.00
CA VAL A 54 -2.34 -15.83 4.38
C VAL A 54 -1.49 -14.64 4.87
N TYR A 55 -0.23 -14.55 4.46
CA TYR A 55 0.69 -13.49 4.90
C TYR A 55 0.80 -12.33 3.91
N ARG A 56 0.35 -12.51 2.67
CA ARG A 56 0.55 -11.54 1.57
C ARG A 56 0.08 -10.13 1.93
N ILE A 57 -1.15 -10.00 2.43
CA ILE A 57 -1.73 -8.70 2.79
C ILE A 57 -0.92 -8.05 3.92
N HIS A 58 -0.53 -8.83 4.93
CA HIS A 58 0.23 -8.30 6.07
C HIS A 58 1.62 -7.82 5.64
N VAL A 59 2.35 -8.65 4.90
CA VAL A 59 3.69 -8.33 4.37
C VAL A 59 3.65 -7.08 3.50
N TRP A 60 2.69 -6.97 2.59
CA TRP A 60 2.57 -5.79 1.73
C TRP A 60 2.22 -4.52 2.51
N LYS A 61 1.39 -4.62 3.56
CA LYS A 61 1.13 -3.46 4.43
C LYS A 61 2.40 -2.96 5.10
N VAL A 62 3.30 -3.85 5.52
CA VAL A 62 4.60 -3.46 6.12
C VAL A 62 5.52 -2.87 5.06
N ILE A 63 5.72 -3.55 3.92
CA ILE A 63 6.63 -3.09 2.85
C ILE A 63 6.21 -1.73 2.28
N LEU A 64 4.91 -1.49 2.10
CA LEU A 64 4.37 -0.24 1.59
C LEU A 64 4.31 0.88 2.65
N GLY A 65 4.72 0.63 3.89
CA GLY A 65 4.64 1.60 4.98
C GLY A 65 3.20 1.94 5.39
N ILE A 66 2.23 1.06 5.10
CA ILE A 66 0.84 1.22 5.53
C ILE A 66 0.76 1.00 7.05
N ILE A 67 1.51 0.03 7.57
CA ILE A 67 1.69 -0.19 9.00
C ILE A 67 3.18 -0.06 9.35
N PRO A 68 3.52 0.43 10.56
CA PRO A 68 4.90 0.53 11.00
C PRO A 68 5.54 -0.86 11.19
N PRO A 69 6.87 -0.98 11.30
CA PRO A 69 7.53 -2.25 11.60
C PRO A 69 7.34 -2.73 13.05
N TYR A 70 6.88 -1.85 13.96
CA TYR A 70 6.62 -2.17 15.36
C TYR A 70 5.24 -2.82 15.51
N ARG A 71 5.21 -4.03 16.08
CA ARG A 71 4.00 -4.87 16.06
C ARG A 71 2.90 -4.36 16.99
N ASP A 72 3.28 -3.74 18.10
CA ASP A 72 2.39 -3.11 19.07
C ASP A 72 1.60 -1.94 18.46
N ALA A 73 2.24 -1.19 17.56
CA ALA A 73 1.64 -0.03 16.89
C ALA A 73 0.71 -0.40 15.72
N HIS A 74 0.69 -1.65 15.26
CA HIS A 74 -0.13 -2.07 14.11
C HIS A 74 -1.62 -1.79 14.29
N GLN A 75 -2.17 -2.12 15.46
CA GLN A 75 -3.60 -1.96 15.72
C GLN A 75 -4.00 -0.49 15.68
N PHE A 76 -3.22 0.36 16.36
CA PHE A 76 -3.41 1.80 16.37
C PHE A 76 -3.29 2.39 14.95
N ALA A 77 -2.25 2.04 14.21
CA ALA A 77 -2.02 2.55 12.86
C ALA A 77 -3.16 2.20 11.90
N ILE A 78 -3.69 0.96 11.96
CA ILE A 78 -4.84 0.56 11.14
C ILE A 78 -6.11 1.31 11.55
N GLN A 79 -6.35 1.48 12.85
CA GLN A 79 -7.50 2.23 13.33
C GLN A 79 -7.49 3.67 12.82
N GLN A 80 -6.36 4.37 12.98
CA GLN A 80 -6.20 5.75 12.51
C GLN A 80 -6.38 5.88 10.99
N ARG A 81 -5.84 4.95 10.21
CA ARG A 81 -6.05 4.92 8.75
C ARG A 81 -7.51 4.71 8.38
N CYS A 82 -8.23 3.84 9.08
CA CYS A 82 -9.65 3.60 8.84
C CYS A 82 -10.51 4.82 9.20
N GLU A 83 -10.18 5.52 10.29
CA GLU A 83 -10.85 6.76 10.70
C GLU A 83 -10.60 7.85 9.65
N HIS A 84 -9.33 8.08 9.30
CA HIS A 84 -8.95 9.06 8.28
C HIS A 84 -9.63 8.82 6.92
N PHE A 85 -9.71 7.56 6.46
CA PHE A 85 -10.44 7.22 5.24
C PHE A 85 -11.93 7.59 5.33
N LYS A 86 -12.58 7.30 6.46
CA LYS A 86 -14.00 7.64 6.68
C LYS A 86 -14.22 9.15 6.73
N ASP A 87 -13.31 9.88 7.35
CA ASP A 87 -13.38 11.34 7.45
C ASP A 87 -13.28 12.01 6.08
N LEU A 88 -12.32 11.59 5.25
CA LEU A 88 -12.19 12.05 3.86
C LEU A 88 -13.44 11.74 3.04
N GLN A 89 -13.96 10.51 3.14
CA GLN A 89 -15.16 10.10 2.42
C GLN A 89 -16.38 10.92 2.87
N HIS A 90 -16.55 11.11 4.18
CA HIS A 90 -17.64 11.88 4.75
C HIS A 90 -17.57 13.35 4.34
N ALA A 91 -16.39 13.98 4.42
CA ALA A 91 -16.17 15.37 4.03
C ALA A 91 -16.57 15.60 2.56
N LEU A 92 -16.15 14.73 1.64
CA LEU A 92 -16.51 14.83 0.22
C LEU A 92 -18.03 14.71 -0.02
N LYS A 93 -18.72 13.83 0.71
CA LYS A 93 -20.18 13.71 0.65
C LYS A 93 -20.87 14.98 1.15
N VAL A 94 -20.44 15.53 2.28
CA VAL A 94 -20.97 16.78 2.85
C VAL A 94 -20.76 17.95 1.88
N MET A 95 -19.60 18.00 1.23
CA MET A 95 -19.27 18.99 0.22
C MET A 95 -19.96 18.76 -1.14
N ARG A 96 -20.73 17.67 -1.27
CA ARG A 96 -21.41 17.24 -2.50
C ARG A 96 -20.43 17.11 -3.69
N LYS A 97 -19.21 16.66 -3.40
CA LYS A 97 -18.17 16.38 -4.38
C LYS A 97 -18.18 14.94 -4.87
N THR A 98 -18.71 14.03 -4.05
CA THR A 98 -18.93 12.62 -4.39
C THR A 98 -20.31 12.15 -3.90
N SER A 99 -20.80 11.08 -4.52
CA SER A 99 -22.02 10.34 -4.20
C SER A 99 -21.71 8.83 -4.17
N ASP A 100 -22.60 8.04 -3.58
CA ASP A 100 -22.48 6.57 -3.54
C ASP A 100 -22.64 5.92 -4.93
N GLU A 101 -23.23 6.64 -5.88
CA GLU A 101 -23.37 6.21 -7.28
C GLU A 101 -22.12 6.46 -8.13
N ASP A 102 -21.15 7.23 -7.62
CA ASP A 102 -19.94 7.55 -8.39
C ASP A 102 -19.00 6.34 -8.46
N ASP A 103 -18.26 6.25 -9.56
CA ASP A 103 -17.27 5.18 -9.73
C ASP A 103 -16.17 5.23 -8.67
N VAL A 104 -15.70 4.07 -8.22
CA VAL A 104 -14.73 3.94 -7.13
C VAL A 104 -13.41 4.68 -7.42
N PRO A 105 -12.80 4.61 -8.63
CA PRO A 105 -11.62 5.38 -8.97
C PRO A 105 -11.85 6.89 -8.87
N PHE A 106 -13.05 7.38 -9.21
CA PHE A 106 -13.39 8.78 -9.05
C PHE A 106 -13.46 9.17 -7.58
N GLN A 107 -14.15 8.39 -6.75
CA GLN A 107 -14.20 8.62 -5.31
C GLN A 107 -12.80 8.62 -4.68
N MET A 108 -11.97 7.64 -5.02
CA MET A 108 -10.58 7.53 -4.53
C MET A 108 -9.71 8.71 -4.97
N SER A 109 -9.84 9.16 -6.22
CA SER A 109 -9.10 10.31 -6.74
C SER A 109 -9.50 11.59 -6.02
N MET A 110 -10.79 11.76 -5.74
CA MET A 110 -11.29 12.91 -4.98
C MET A 110 -10.82 12.89 -3.52
N MET A 111 -10.75 11.70 -2.89
CA MET A 111 -10.20 11.54 -1.55
C MET A 111 -8.73 11.90 -1.51
N TYR A 112 -7.94 11.42 -2.47
CA TYR A 112 -6.52 11.77 -2.59
C TYR A 112 -6.31 13.28 -2.78
N LEU A 113 -7.08 13.92 -3.68
CA LEU A 113 -6.99 15.37 -3.88
C LEU A 113 -7.38 16.17 -2.64
N LEU A 114 -8.33 15.67 -1.84
CA LEU A 114 -8.69 16.31 -0.57
C LEU A 114 -7.57 16.19 0.45
N ASP A 115 -6.98 15.01 0.58
CA ASP A 115 -5.89 14.72 1.52
C ASP A 115 -4.64 15.58 1.22
N GLU A 116 -4.26 15.68 -0.06
CA GLU A 116 -3.15 16.53 -0.53
C GLU A 116 -3.48 18.04 -0.51
N GLY A 117 -4.69 18.44 -0.12
CA GLY A 117 -5.13 19.85 -0.15
C GLY A 117 -5.26 20.44 -1.57
N ALA A 118 -5.20 19.60 -2.61
CA ALA A 118 -5.27 19.98 -4.01
C ALA A 118 -6.71 20.07 -4.56
N LEU A 119 -7.71 19.77 -3.72
CA LEU A 119 -9.10 19.75 -4.13
C LEU A 119 -9.60 21.16 -4.51
N ARG A 120 -9.91 21.35 -5.79
CA ARG A 120 -10.43 22.64 -6.27
C ARG A 120 -11.90 22.79 -5.89
N PHE A 121 -12.18 23.78 -5.03
CA PHE A 121 -13.53 24.11 -4.60
C PHE A 121 -14.30 24.90 -5.66
N VAL A 122 -13.60 25.74 -6.42
CA VAL A 122 -14.19 26.64 -7.41
C VAL A 122 -14.32 25.93 -8.76
N LYS A 123 -15.55 25.79 -9.27
CA LYS A 123 -15.78 25.56 -10.70
C LYS A 123 -15.36 26.85 -11.39
N ILE A 124 -14.27 26.83 -12.17
CA ILE A 124 -13.92 27.98 -13.01
C ILE A 124 -15.15 28.22 -13.90
N PRO A 125 -15.77 29.42 -13.86
CA PRO A 125 -16.86 29.73 -14.77
C PRO A 125 -16.37 29.49 -16.19
N LYS A 126 -17.12 28.75 -17.03
CA LYS A 126 -16.80 28.52 -18.46
C LYS A 126 -16.50 29.79 -19.27
N LYS A 127 -16.84 30.97 -18.73
CA LYS A 127 -16.48 32.28 -19.28
C LYS A 127 -14.99 32.63 -19.15
N LEU A 128 -14.29 32.08 -18.15
CA LEU A 128 -12.85 32.26 -17.94
C LEU A 128 -12.02 31.22 -18.70
N GLU A 129 -12.54 30.02 -18.95
CA GLU A 129 -11.91 29.00 -19.82
C GLU A 129 -11.76 29.52 -21.27
N ARG A 130 -12.85 30.07 -21.85
CA ARG A 130 -12.81 30.69 -23.19
C ARG A 130 -11.89 31.91 -23.30
N LYS A 131 -11.64 32.62 -22.19
CA LYS A 131 -10.70 33.75 -22.18
C LYS A 131 -9.25 33.29 -22.18
N ALA A 132 -8.93 32.13 -21.61
CA ALA A 132 -7.59 31.55 -21.67
C ALA A 132 -7.27 31.07 -23.10
N GLU A 133 -8.18 30.33 -23.73
CA GLU A 133 -8.02 29.84 -25.13
C GLU A 133 -7.90 31.00 -26.15
N ASN A 134 -8.68 32.07 -25.98
CA ASN A 134 -8.58 33.23 -26.87
C ASN A 134 -7.31 34.07 -26.66
N ASN A 135 -6.69 34.01 -25.48
CA ASN A 135 -5.48 34.78 -25.20
C ASN A 135 -4.23 34.10 -25.76
N GLU A 136 -4.20 32.77 -25.82
CA GLU A 136 -3.14 31.98 -26.47
C GLU A 136 -3.14 32.18 -27.99
N ASN A 137 -4.32 32.27 -28.61
CA ASN A 137 -4.45 32.55 -30.05
C ASN A 137 -4.09 34.00 -30.44
N CYS A 138 -4.17 34.96 -29.51
CA CYS A 138 -3.74 36.34 -29.75
C CYS A 138 -2.21 36.52 -29.62
N SER A 139 -1.54 35.73 -28.77
CA SER A 139 -0.07 35.76 -28.65
C SER A 139 0.68 35.05 -29.77
N ALA A 140 0.00 34.25 -30.60
CA ALA A 140 0.58 33.56 -31.76
C ALA A 140 0.39 34.32 -33.09
N SER A 141 -0.19 35.52 -33.06
CA SER A 141 -0.42 36.38 -34.22
C SER A 141 0.24 37.75 -34.06
N VAL A 142 1.56 37.79 -33.83
CA VAL A 142 2.44 38.94 -34.09
C VAL A 142 3.79 38.43 -34.59
#